data_AF-A0A381WNM2-F1
#
_entry.id   AF-A0A381WNM2-F1
#
_cell.length_a   1.000
_cell.length_b   1.000
_cell.length_c   1.000
_cell.angle_alpha   90.00
_cell.angle_beta   90.00
_cell.angle_gamma   90.00
#
_symmetry.space_group_name_H-M   'P 1'
#
loop_
_entity.id
_entity.type
_entity.pdbx_description
1 polymer ?
#
loop_
_entity_poly.entity_id
_entity_poly.type
_entity_poly.pdbx_seq_one_letter_code
_entity_poly.pdbx_strand_id
1 'polypeptide(L)' 'MYQNANMSKETFMTMAKQLGLDTADGQHMEIVYQQVNEIMAVVSKLRNMDLDDCEPSNTFSSFQSYGC' A
#
# COMPACT_ATOMS: atom_id res chain seq x y z
N MET A 1 -18.15 -11.77 0.10
CA MET A 1 -18.47 -10.35 -0.16
C MET A 1 -17.19 -9.56 0.09
N TYR A 2 -16.50 -9.12 -0.97
CA TYR A 2 -15.29 -8.32 -0.83
C TYR A 2 -15.72 -6.90 -0.46
N GLN A 3 -15.64 -6.54 0.82
CA GLN A 3 -15.73 -5.16 1.23
C GLN A 3 -14.54 -4.43 0.60
N ASN A 4 -14.81 -3.57 -0.38
CA ASN A 4 -13.85 -2.57 -0.83
C ASN A 4 -13.55 -1.69 0.38
N ALA A 5 -12.51 -2.04 1.13
CA ALA A 5 -12.01 -1.23 2.23
C ALA A 5 -11.25 -0.04 1.63
N ASN A 6 -11.97 0.84 0.95
CA ASN A 6 -11.43 2.13 0.56
C ASN A 6 -11.16 2.91 1.83
N MET A 7 -9.92 3.34 1.99
CA MET A 7 -9.50 4.18 3.10
C MET A 7 -10.28 5.49 3.04
N SER A 8 -10.77 5.99 4.16
CA SER A 8 -11.42 7.31 4.15
C SER A 8 -10.40 8.41 3.86
N LYS A 9 -10.84 9.48 3.19
CA LYS A 9 -9.99 10.65 2.90
C LYS A 9 -9.46 11.29 4.19
N GLU A 10 -10.23 11.29 5.28
CA GLU A 10 -9.80 11.78 6.59
C GLU A 10 -8.65 10.94 7.16
N THR A 11 -8.77 9.62 7.10
CA THR A 11 -7.73 8.67 7.54
C THR A 11 -6.47 8.85 6.71
N PHE A 12 -6.61 8.98 5.39
CA PHE A 12 -5.51 9.28 4.48
C PHE A 12 -4.79 10.58 4.84
N MET A 13 -5.52 11.69 5.01
CA MET A 13 -4.92 13.00 5.34
C MET A 13 -4.23 12.99 6.70
N THR A 14 -4.77 12.24 7.67
CA THR A 14 -4.16 12.05 8.98
C THR A 14 -2.81 11.33 8.87
N MET A 15 -2.77 10.22 8.13
CA MET A 15 -1.52 9.48 7.90
C MET A 15 -0.51 10.29 7.10
N ALA A 16 -0.96 11.01 6.07
CA ALA A 16 -0.08 11.85 5.26
C ALA A 16 0.65 12.90 6.12
N LYS A 17 -0.07 13.57 7.04
CA LYS A 17 0.52 14.51 8.00
C LYS A 17 1.49 13.82 8.96
N GLN A 18 1.15 12.64 9.46
CA GLN A 18 2.03 11.87 10.36
C GLN A 18 3.33 11.44 9.68
N LEU A 19 3.30 11.18 8.37
CA LEU A 19 4.46 10.86 7.55
C LEU A 19 5.24 12.10 7.10
N GLY A 20 4.79 13.31 7.46
CA GLY A 20 5.45 14.57 7.13
C GLY A 20 5.24 15.05 5.69
N LEU A 21 4.20 14.55 5.00
CA LEU A 21 3.84 15.08 3.68
C LEU A 21 3.25 16.48 3.82
N ASP A 22 3.61 17.37 2.88
CA ASP A 22 2.94 18.66 2.76
C ASP A 22 1.53 18.44 2.19
N THR A 23 0.52 18.65 3.04
CA THR A 23 -0.88 18.45 2.69
C THR A 23 -1.60 19.76 2.35
N ALA A 24 -0.88 20.86 2.12
CA ALA A 24 -1.47 22.17 1.82
C ALA A 24 -2.12 22.22 0.43
N ASP A 25 -1.57 21.49 -0.55
CA ASP A 25 -2.15 21.40 -1.88
C ASP A 25 -3.28 20.35 -1.92
N GLY A 26 -4.51 20.83 -1.73
CA GLY A 26 -5.69 19.96 -1.72
C GLY A 26 -5.98 19.25 -3.05
N GLN A 27 -5.58 19.81 -4.20
CA GLN A 27 -5.79 19.17 -5.50
C GLN A 27 -4.79 18.04 -5.72
N HIS A 28 -3.51 18.30 -5.41
CA HIS A 28 -2.48 17.27 -5.48
C HIS A 28 -2.79 16.11 -4.53
N MET A 29 -3.22 16.41 -3.30
CA MET A 29 -3.57 15.38 -2.31
C MET A 29 -4.77 14.53 -2.71
N GLU A 30 -5.70 15.04 -3.52
CA GLU A 30 -6.80 14.24 -4.08
C GLU A 30 -6.29 13.18 -5.07
N ILE A 31 -5.31 13.55 -5.91
CA ILE A 31 -4.70 12.62 -6.86
C ILE A 31 -3.95 11.52 -6.10
N VAL A 32 -3.17 11.90 -5.09
CA VAL A 32 -2.43 10.94 -4.26
C VAL A 32 -3.40 10.01 -3.51
N TYR A 33 -4.50 10.53 -2.98
CA TYR A 33 -5.54 9.73 -2.32
C TYR A 33 -6.14 8.67 -3.25
N GLN A 34 -6.44 9.03 -4.51
CA GLN A 34 -6.94 8.08 -5.50
C GLN A 34 -5.91 6.98 -5.80
N GLN A 35 -4.65 7.37 -6.04
CA GLN A 35 -3.57 6.43 -6.33
C GLN A 35 -3.33 5.45 -5.18
N VAL A 36 -3.35 5.93 -3.93
CA VAL A 36 -3.21 5.05 -2.75
C VAL A 36 -4.33 4.03 -2.68
N ASN A 37 -5.58 4.42 -2.93
CA ASN A 37 -6.71 3.49 -2.93
C ASN A 37 -6.59 2.45 -4.06
N GLU A 38 -6.13 2.83 -5.25
CA GLU A 38 -5.88 1.90 -6.35
C GLU A 38 -4.78 0.88 -6.00
N ILE A 39 -3.67 1.33 -5.42
CA ILE A 39 -2.59 0.44 -4.95
C ILE A 39 -3.12 -0.52 -3.87
N MET A 40 -3.86 0.00 -2.88
CA MET A 40 -4.43 -0.80 -1.81
C MET A 40 -5.41 -1.85 -2.35
N ALA A 41 -6.18 -1.53 -3.39
CA ALA A 41 -7.06 -2.50 -4.05
C ALA A 41 -6.26 -3.65 -4.68
N VAL A 42 -5.11 -3.37 -5.30
CA VAL A 42 -4.22 -4.41 -5.84
C VAL A 42 -3.60 -5.24 -4.72
N VAL A 43 -3.00 -4.59 -3.71
CA VAL A 43 -2.34 -5.26 -2.58
C VAL A 43 -3.32 -6.10 -1.76
N SER A 44 -4.58 -5.66 -1.63
CA SER A 44 -5.61 -6.42 -0.90
C SER A 44 -5.84 -7.82 -1.45
N LYS A 45 -5.56 -8.06 -2.74
CA LYS A 45 -5.66 -9.38 -3.38
C LYS A 45 -4.60 -10.36 -2.85
N LEU A 46 -3.47 -9.84 -2.35
CA LEU A 46 -2.41 -10.64 -1.74
C LEU A 46 -2.84 -11.25 -0.40
N ARG A 47 -3.87 -10.73 0.28
CA ARG A 47 -4.36 -11.28 1.55
C ARG A 47 -4.92 -12.70 1.46
N ASN A 48 -5.28 -13.15 0.26
CA ASN A 48 -5.79 -14.50 0.06
C ASN A 48 -4.69 -15.48 -0.39
N MET A 49 -3.42 -15.09 -0.32
CA MET A 49 -2.33 -16.03 -0.54
C MET A 49 -2.21 -16.93 0.68
N ASP A 50 -2.16 -18.23 0.42
CA ASP A 50 -1.83 -19.23 1.44
C ASP A 50 -0.34 -19.08 1.78
N LEU A 51 -0.06 -18.68 3.02
CA LEU A 51 1.27 -18.38 3.53
C LEU A 51 1.62 -19.23 4.75
N ASP A 52 0.81 -20.26 5.07
CA ASP A 52 0.92 -21.01 6.33
C ASP A 52 2.30 -21.68 6.52
N ASP A 53 2.99 -22.04 5.43
CA ASP A 53 4.33 -22.65 5.45
C ASP A 53 5.48 -21.69 5.05
N CYS A 54 5.19 -20.39 4.86
CA CYS A 54 6.17 -19.41 4.39
C CYS A 54 6.55 -18.39 5.47
N GLU A 55 7.80 -18.45 5.95
CA GLU A 55 8.33 -17.38 6.83
C GLU A 55 8.61 -16.09 6.04
N PRO A 56 8.35 -14.89 6.61
CA PRO A 56 8.70 -13.63 5.97
C PRO A 56 10.21 -13.49 5.76
N SER A 57 10.65 -13.32 4.51
CA SER A 57 12.05 -13.01 4.22
C SER A 57 12.37 -11.56 4.60
N ASN A 58 13.19 -11.38 5.64
CA ASN A 58 13.66 -10.06 6.10
C ASN A 58 14.98 -9.61 5.43
N THR A 59 15.50 -10.43 4.53
CA THR A 59 16.75 -10.17 3.80
C THR A 59 16.46 -9.41 2.51
N PHE A 60 17.04 -8.21 2.38
CA PHE A 60 17.09 -7.50 1.10
C PHE A 60 18.09 -8.20 0.18
N SER A 61 17.59 -9.12 -0.66
CA SER A 61 18.41 -9.76 -1.68
C SER A 61 18.61 -8.81 -2.85
N SER A 62 19.75 -8.11 -2.91
CA SER A 62 20.18 -7.44 -4.14
C SER A 62 20.27 -8.51 -5.23
N PHE A 63 19.45 -8.43 -6.28
CA PHE A 63 19.33 -9.42 -7.35
C PHE A 63 20.67 -10.06 -7.75
N GLN A 64 20.99 -11.22 -7.19
CA GLN A 64 21.92 -12.15 -7.79
C GLN A 64 21.06 -13.17 -8.52
N SER A 65 20.98 -12.97 -9.84
CA SER A 65 20.48 -13.97 -10.77
C SER A 65 21.30 -15.25 -10.57
N TYR A 66 20.72 -16.23 -9.89
CA TYR A 66 21.14 -17.61 -10.06
C TYR A 66 20.17 -18.21 -11.06
N GLY A 67 20.68 -18.39 -12.28
CA GLY A 67 19.94 -18.98 -13.38
C GLY A 67 19.40 -20.37 -13.02
N CYS A 68 18.23 -20.67 -13.58
CA CYS A 68 17.91 -22.04 -13.98
C CYS A 68 18.41 -22.24 -15.41
#